data_AF-A0AA90VLP3-F1
#
_entry.id   AF-A0AA90VLP3-F1
#
_cell.length_a   1.000
_cell.length_b   1.000
_cell.length_c   1.000
_cell.angle_alpha   90.00
_cell.angle_beta   90.00
_cell.angle_gamma   90.00
#
_symmetry.space_group_name_H-M   'P 1'
#
loop_
_entity.id
_entity.type
_entity.pdbx_description
1 polymer ?
#
loop_
_entity_poly.entity_id
_entity_poly.type
_entity_poly.pdbx_seq_one_letter_code
_entity_poly.pdbx_strand_id
1 'polypeptide(L)' 'MAKKQDTISIGFEEKIWKAADILRGNLSASQYEGVVLGLIFLKYISDRFEQKFQELQGDEYADPEDKDEYTA' A
#
# COMPACT_ATOMS: atom_id res chain seq x y z
N MET A 1 26.09 13.60 16.37
CA MET A 1 25.68 13.38 14.97
C MET A 1 24.74 12.19 14.96
N ALA A 2 23.44 12.42 14.72
CA ALA A 2 22.43 11.38 14.80
C ALA A 2 22.63 10.36 13.67
N LYS A 3 22.74 9.08 14.02
CA LYS A 3 22.89 7.98 13.07
C LYS A 3 21.52 7.79 12.39
N LYS A 4 21.41 8.25 11.14
CA LYS A 4 20.22 8.06 10.30
C LYS A 4 20.08 6.54 10.10
N GLN A 5 19.03 5.96 10.67
CA GLN A 5 18.71 4.55 10.42
C GLN A 5 18.20 4.48 8.98
N ASP A 6 18.99 3.89 8.09
CA ASP A 6 18.63 3.68 6.71
C ASP A 6 17.40 2.76 6.68
N THR A 7 16.29 3.30 6.19
CA THR A 7 15.12 2.55 5.76
C THR A 7 15.57 1.35 4.94
N ILE A 8 15.13 0.17 5.35
CA ILE A 8 15.29 -1.15 4.71
C ILE A 8 15.68 -1.00 3.24
N SER A 9 16.93 -1.34 2.89
CA SER A 9 17.41 -1.34 1.51
C SER A 9 16.81 -2.54 0.74
N ILE A 10 15.62 -2.36 0.18
CA ILE A 10 14.82 -3.29 -0.62
C ILE A 10 15.39 -3.46 -2.06
N GLY A 11 16.33 -2.61 -2.47
CA GLY A 11 17.11 -2.76 -3.71
C GLY A 11 16.42 -2.23 -4.98
N PHE A 12 15.29 -1.54 -4.86
CA PHE A 12 14.55 -0.93 -5.98
C PHE A 12 14.10 0.51 -5.70
N GLU A 13 14.54 1.11 -4.61
CA GLU A 13 14.15 2.45 -4.16
C GLU A 13 14.46 3.50 -5.21
N GLU A 14 15.63 3.44 -5.85
CA GLU A 14 15.98 4.36 -6.93
C GLU A 14 14.96 4.29 -8.09
N LYS A 15 14.49 3.09 -8.42
CA LYS A 15 13.54 2.90 -9.52
C LYS A 15 12.18 3.48 -9.14
N ILE A 16 11.72 3.24 -7.91
CA ILE A 16 10.48 3.84 -7.42
C ILE A 16 10.60 5.35 -7.29
N TRP A 17 11.72 5.85 -6.80
CA TRP A 17 11.96 7.29 -6.69
C TRP A 17 11.93 7.97 -8.05
N LYS A 18 12.60 7.40 -9.06
CA LYS A 18 12.57 7.89 -10.44
C LYS A 18 11.15 7.84 -11.03
N ALA A 19 10.41 6.75 -10.81
CA ALA A 19 9.03 6.64 -11.28
C ALA A 19 8.11 7.68 -10.60
N ALA A 20 8.26 7.87 -9.29
CA ALA A 20 7.51 8.86 -8.52
C ALA A 20 7.83 10.30 -8.97
N ASP A 21 9.09 10.61 -9.27
CA ASP A 21 9.49 11.92 -9.81
C ASP A 21 8.85 12.20 -11.18
N ILE A 22 8.75 11.19 -12.06
CA ILE A 22 8.06 11.32 -13.35
C ILE A 22 6.56 11.57 -13.14
N LEU A 23 5.92 10.81 -12.24
CA LEU A 23 4.48 10.91 -11.97
C LEU A 23 4.10 12.20 -11.23
N ARG A 24 5.02 12.74 -10.41
CA ARG A 24 4.83 14.01 -9.70
C ARG A 24 4.71 15.19 -10.67
N GLY A 25 5.39 15.15 -11.81
CA GLY A 25 5.38 16.23 -12.80
C GLY A 25 5.75 17.58 -12.17
N ASN A 26 4.89 18.59 -12.36
CA ASN A 26 5.11 19.94 -11.86
C ASN A 26 4.62 20.18 -10.41
N LEU A 27 4.14 19.15 -9.71
CA LEU A 27 3.66 19.29 -8.34
C LEU A 27 4.83 19.47 -7.36
N SER A 28 4.62 20.31 -6.35
CA SER A 28 5.55 20.41 -5.23
C SER A 28 5.59 19.09 -4.45
N ALA A 29 6.74 18.79 -3.84
CA ALA A 29 6.91 17.55 -3.06
C ALA A 29 5.84 17.39 -1.97
N SER A 30 5.51 18.47 -1.25
CA SER A 30 4.49 18.47 -0.19
C SER A 30 3.07 18.19 -0.69
N GLN A 31 2.73 18.58 -1.92
CA GLN A 31 1.43 18.25 -2.52
C GLN A 31 1.38 16.80 -2.99
N TYR A 32 2.49 16.32 -3.57
CA TYR A 32 2.59 14.95 -4.06
C TYR A 32 2.63 13.91 -2.93
N GLU A 33 3.27 14.24 -1.80
CA GLU A 33 3.36 13.39 -0.62
C GLU A 33 1.98 12.93 -0.12
N GLY A 34 1.04 13.86 0.07
CA GLY A 34 -0.31 13.51 0.55
C GLY A 34 -1.05 12.59 -0.42
N VAL A 35 -0.91 12.83 -1.73
CA VAL A 35 -1.55 12.02 -2.77
C VAL A 35 -0.93 10.61 -2.83
N VAL A 36 0.40 10.52 -2.90
CA VAL A 36 1.08 9.23 -3.04
C VAL A 36 0.92 8.36 -1.80
N LEU A 37 0.96 8.94 -0.59
CA LEU A 37 0.70 8.21 0.65
C LEU A 37 -0.74 7.70 0.69
N GLY A 38 -1.71 8.51 0.24
CA GLY A 38 -3.11 8.09 0.14
C GLY A 38 -3.30 6.91 -0.82
N LEU A 39 -2.62 6.91 -1.96
CA LEU A 39 -2.69 5.80 -2.93
C LEU A 39 -2.02 4.53 -2.42
N ILE A 40 -0.87 4.63 -1.76
CA ILE A 40 -0.19 3.49 -1.13
C ILE A 40 -1.07 2.88 -0.03
N PHE A 41 -1.68 3.72 0.79
CA PHE A 41 -2.59 3.29 1.84
C PHE A 41 -3.82 2.59 1.27
N LEU A 42 -4.45 3.16 0.24
CA LEU A 42 -5.59 2.54 -0.42
C LEU A 42 -5.21 1.17 -1.03
N LYS A 43 -4.09 1.10 -1.74
CA LYS A 43 -3.59 -0.17 -2.31
C LYS A 43 -3.34 -1.20 -1.22
N TYR A 44 -2.73 -0.81 -0.10
CA TYR A 44 -2.51 -1.71 1.03
C TYR A 44 -3.82 -2.29 1.56
N ILE A 45 -4.84 -1.46 1.83
CA ILE A 45 -6.13 -1.96 2.31
C ILE A 45 -6.80 -2.85 1.27
N SER A 46 -6.81 -2.45 -0.01
CA SER A 46 -7.38 -3.26 -1.09
C SER A 46 -6.73 -4.64 -1.17
N ASP A 47 -5.40 -4.73 -1.06
CA ASP A 47 -4.67 -6.00 -1.12
C ASP A 47 -4.97 -6.89 0.08
N ARG A 48 -5.05 -6.31 1.27
CA ARG A 48 -5.40 -7.05 2.49
C ARG A 48 -6.84 -7.56 2.44
N PHE A 49 -7.76 -6.75 1.94
CA PHE A 49 -9.14 -7.15 1.74
C PHE A 49 -9.24 -8.28 0.69
N GLU A 50 -8.59 -8.12 -0.46
CA GLU A 50 -8.60 -9.13 -1.52
C GLU A 50 -7.99 -10.47 -1.05
N GLN A 51 -6.90 -10.44 -0.29
CA GLN A 51 -6.33 -11.63 0.35
C GLN A 51 -7.36 -12.35 1.22
N LYS A 52 -8.01 -11.62 2.14
CA LYS A 52 -9.01 -12.20 3.04
C LYS A 52 -10.25 -12.69 2.28
N PHE A 53 -10.69 -11.95 1.26
CA PHE A 53 -11.81 -12.35 0.41
C PHE A 53 -11.52 -13.67 -0.32
N GLN A 54 -10.32 -13.83 -0.87
CA GLN A 54 -9.91 -15.08 -1.53
C GLN A 54 -9.81 -16.25 -0.55
N GLU A 55 -9.36 -16.00 0.69
CA GLU A 55 -9.35 -17.01 1.75
C GLU A 55 -10.78 -17.48 2.08
N LEU A 56 -11.71 -16.54 2.30
CA LEU A 56 -13.11 -16.85 2.63
C LEU A 56 -13.83 -17.53 1.45
N GLN A 57 -13.58 -17.11 0.22
CA GLN A 57 -14.16 -17.75 -0.96
C GLN A 57 -13.71 -19.22 -1.13
N GLY A 58 -12.54 -19.59 -0.59
CA GLY A 58 -12.02 -20.95 -0.60
C GLY A 58 -12.52 -21.85 0.53
N ASP A 59 -13.21 -21.30 1.52
CA ASP A 59 -13.73 -22.03 2.67
C ASP A 59 -15.23 -22.31 2.49
N GLU A 60 -15.63 -23.58 2.57
CA GLU A 60 -17.01 -24.04 2.38
C GLU A 60 -17.96 -23.53 3.48
N TYR A 61 -17.43 -23.14 4.64
CA TYR A 61 -18.21 -22.67 5.79
C TYR A 61 -18.18 -21.15 5.98
N ALA A 62 -17.39 -20.43 5.18
CA ALA A 62 -17.28 -18.98 5.26
C ALA A 62 -18.25 -18.29 4.30
N ASP A 63 -18.71 -17.09 4.67
CA ASP A 63 -19.46 -16.21 3.79
C ASP A 63 -18.60 -14.98 3.43
N PRO A 64 -18.03 -14.90 2.22
CA PRO A 64 -17.22 -13.76 1.80
C PRO A 64 -18.03 -12.47 1.64
N GLU A 65 -19.37 -12.50 1.66
CA GLU A 65 -20.21 -11.30 1.66
C GLU A 65 -20.58 -10.83 3.08
N ASP A 66 -20.33 -11.65 4.11
CA ASP A 66 -20.54 -11.25 5.50
C ASP A 66 -19.41 -10.31 5.95
N LYS A 67 -19.81 -9.14 6.46
CA LYS A 67 -18.88 -8.13 6.96
C LYS A 67 -18.14 -8.60 8.20
N ASP A 68 -18.78 -9.42 9.03
CA ASP A 68 -18.21 -9.84 10.31
C ASP A 68 -16.95 -10.70 10.11
N GLU A 69 -16.87 -11.46 9.01
CA GLU A 69 -15.72 -12.28 8.59
C GLU A 69 -14.45 -11.47 8.27
N TYR A 70 -14.58 -10.17 8.02
CA TYR A 70 -13.45 -9.24 7.78
C TYR A 70 -13.05 -8.45 9.03
N THR A 71 -13.80 -8.62 10.12
CA THR A 71 -13.54 -7.94 11.41
C THR A 71 -13.01 -8.87 12.49
N ALA A 72 -13.04 -10.18 12.25
CA ALA A 72 -12.56 -11.25 13.14
C ALA A 72 -11.03 -11.37 13.21
#